data_AF-A0A7S0PR27-F1
#
_entry.id   AF-A0A7S0PR27-F1
#
_cell.length_a   1.000
_cell.length_b   1.000
_cell.length_c   1.000
_cell.angle_alpha   90.00
_cell.angle_beta   90.00
_cell.angle_gamma   90.00
#
_symmetry.space_group_name_H-M   'P 1'
#
loop_
_entity.id
_entity.type
_entity.pdbx_description
1 polymer ?
#
loop_
_entity_poly.entity_id
_entity_poly.type
_entity_poly.pdbx_seq_one_letter_code
_entity_poly.pdbx_strand_id
1 'polypeptide(L)'
;QRHSDMHGVLAARCRLGRVALERGARVTNTRNARASSTWSARPRRPSDLPPASSVRWSGDASNRRWLAASAAASTRASQRAAPKPVHTLVSPPDGVWAGLREWRGAPLNRRWVWGKRDAQEADASRVDNPAPNLPTPWATDDAPTTLPATLAECADLVLRTADPATKAALSHAAYAKFVNSRGAMRVGLASPPAVPARPARPELVEPKLVPSPKTCELGMSAAMIHNVAHIELNAIDLAWDTVARFSRLAGSDDDASCVPVPTEFFADFARVADDESRHLGWCLQRLGEMGVTYGDIPAHNVLWEGAEATAGSLPARLAVVPCMQEARGLDAGPRLCAKLQGRGDNRSAGIVRRISEEEMAHVAVGVAWFRHVCGALGGVDPGDAFRAHIGVHAPDALRGPFNHEQRVAAGLEPDWYSVGPEHRMGREGETQLGGTDARALVGRLAQMLALEGVDAEEEIF
;
A
#
# COMPACT_ATOMS: atom_id res chain seq x y z
N GLN A 1 27.89 19.17 -58.64
CA GLN A 1 28.16 20.62 -58.50
C GLN A 1 26.79 21.30 -58.38
N ARG A 2 26.58 21.98 -57.24
CA ARG A 2 25.51 22.92 -56.82
C ARG A 2 24.60 23.47 -57.93
N HIS A 3 23.33 23.82 -57.76
CA HIS A 3 22.34 23.82 -56.66
C HIS A 3 21.02 24.17 -57.38
N SER A 4 19.89 23.53 -57.07
CA SER A 4 18.54 24.12 -57.21
C SER A 4 17.53 23.31 -56.41
N ASP A 5 16.43 24.00 -56.12
CA ASP A 5 15.14 23.53 -55.58
C ASP A 5 14.99 23.50 -54.05
N MET A 6 13.88 23.95 -53.46
CA MET A 6 12.91 25.00 -53.81
C MET A 6 12.10 25.22 -52.52
N HIS A 7 11.81 26.49 -52.19
CA HIS A 7 10.98 26.90 -51.06
C HIS A 7 9.49 26.57 -51.26
N GLY A 8 8.74 26.41 -50.16
CA GLY A 8 7.28 26.58 -50.14
C GLY A 8 6.66 26.37 -48.75
N VAL A 9 6.25 27.48 -48.11
CA VAL A 9 5.75 27.59 -46.72
C VAL A 9 4.32 28.18 -46.73
N LEU A 10 3.56 27.95 -45.64
CA LEU A 10 2.46 28.76 -45.03
C LEU A 10 0.97 28.54 -45.43
N ALA A 11 0.22 28.02 -44.44
CA ALA A 11 -0.87 28.68 -43.67
C ALA A 11 -2.20 29.20 -44.30
N ALA A 12 -3.30 28.77 -43.64
CA ALA A 12 -4.41 29.57 -43.06
C ALA A 12 -5.82 29.62 -43.73
N ARG A 13 -6.83 29.56 -42.82
CA ARG A 13 -8.18 30.21 -42.76
C ARG A 13 -9.48 29.43 -43.08
N CYS A 14 -10.23 29.17 -41.99
CA CYS A 14 -11.60 29.63 -41.64
C CYS A 14 -12.80 29.60 -42.63
N ARG A 15 -13.88 28.95 -42.12
CA ARG A 15 -15.31 29.35 -42.03
C ARG A 15 -16.35 28.93 -43.10
N LEU A 16 -17.49 28.48 -42.54
CA LEU A 16 -18.91 28.52 -42.94
C LEU A 16 -19.56 27.27 -43.57
N GLY A 17 -20.69 26.86 -42.97
CA GLY A 17 -21.73 26.05 -43.62
C GLY A 17 -22.55 25.14 -42.68
N ARG A 18 -23.54 25.67 -41.96
CA ARG A 18 -24.64 24.90 -41.33
C ARG A 18 -25.59 24.38 -42.41
N VAL A 19 -26.03 23.12 -42.34
CA VAL A 19 -27.39 22.69 -42.68
C VAL A 19 -27.80 21.52 -41.77
N ALA A 20 -28.93 21.68 -41.09
CA ALA A 20 -29.66 20.66 -40.35
C ALA A 20 -30.63 19.91 -41.29
N LEU A 21 -30.93 18.63 -41.02
CA LEU A 21 -32.32 18.19 -40.78
C LEU A 21 -32.40 16.71 -40.36
N GLU A 22 -33.38 16.49 -39.49
CA GLU A 22 -33.81 15.27 -38.82
C GLU A 22 -34.46 14.22 -39.74
N ARG A 23 -34.47 12.96 -39.27
CA ARG A 23 -35.50 11.89 -39.36
C ARG A 23 -34.80 10.58 -38.94
N GLY A 24 -35.19 9.79 -37.93
CA GLY A 24 -36.51 9.49 -37.40
C GLY A 24 -36.98 8.12 -37.93
N ALA A 25 -37.19 7.15 -37.01
CA ALA A 25 -37.78 5.79 -37.14
C ALA A 25 -36.76 4.61 -37.16
N ARG A 26 -36.63 3.84 -36.08
CA ARG A 26 -37.47 2.73 -35.55
C ARG A 26 -37.45 1.44 -36.38
N VAL A 27 -36.85 0.41 -35.75
CA VAL A 27 -37.30 -0.99 -35.58
C VAL A 27 -37.65 -1.80 -36.84
N THR A 28 -36.90 -2.89 -37.09
CA THR A 28 -37.44 -4.27 -37.00
C THR A 28 -36.34 -5.34 -37.10
N ASN A 29 -36.34 -6.18 -36.07
CA ASN A 29 -36.03 -7.61 -35.98
C ASN A 29 -35.98 -8.42 -37.30
N THR A 30 -34.89 -9.16 -37.54
CA THR A 30 -34.92 -10.42 -38.30
C THR A 30 -33.95 -11.46 -37.74
N ARG A 31 -34.49 -12.67 -37.58
CA ARG A 31 -33.90 -13.91 -37.08
C ARG A 31 -32.99 -14.63 -38.09
N ASN A 32 -32.11 -15.46 -37.51
CA ASN A 32 -31.65 -16.80 -37.93
C ASN A 32 -30.62 -17.00 -39.06
N ALA A 33 -29.46 -17.55 -38.67
CA ALA A 33 -28.91 -18.84 -39.12
C ALA A 33 -27.72 -19.23 -38.20
N ARG A 34 -27.88 -20.14 -37.22
CA ARG A 34 -27.54 -21.58 -37.22
C ARG A 34 -26.14 -21.98 -37.74
N ALA A 35 -25.27 -22.37 -36.80
CA ALA A 35 -24.45 -23.60 -36.78
C ALA A 35 -23.89 -23.76 -35.34
N SER A 36 -24.49 -24.54 -34.43
CA SER A 36 -24.27 -25.98 -34.16
C SER A 36 -22.81 -26.39 -33.90
N SER A 37 -22.43 -26.52 -32.62
CA SER A 37 -21.74 -27.72 -32.13
C SER A 37 -21.93 -27.88 -30.62
N THR A 38 -22.41 -29.07 -30.29
CA THR A 38 -22.82 -29.66 -29.01
C THR A 38 -21.70 -29.85 -28.00
N TRP A 39 -21.88 -29.42 -26.75
CA TRP A 39 -21.42 -30.14 -25.55
C TRP A 39 -22.47 -29.96 -24.45
N SER A 40 -23.10 -31.06 -24.05
CA SER A 40 -24.16 -31.15 -23.07
C SER A 40 -23.59 -31.46 -21.67
N ALA A 41 -23.90 -30.63 -20.68
CA ALA A 41 -23.83 -31.01 -19.27
C ALA A 41 -25.03 -30.41 -18.54
N ARG A 42 -25.95 -31.29 -18.08
CA ARG A 42 -27.11 -30.93 -17.24
C ARG A 42 -26.66 -30.64 -15.80
N PRO A 43 -27.39 -29.77 -15.07
CA PRO A 43 -27.12 -29.48 -13.66
C PRO A 43 -27.67 -30.59 -12.75
N ARG A 44 -26.87 -31.03 -11.76
CA ARG A 44 -27.34 -31.90 -10.67
C ARG A 44 -27.84 -31.04 -9.51
N ARG A 45 -29.01 -31.42 -8.96
CA ARG A 45 -29.57 -30.90 -7.71
C ARG A 45 -28.83 -31.49 -6.50
N PRO A 46 -28.81 -30.80 -5.35
CA PRO A 46 -28.17 -31.29 -4.13
C PRO A 46 -29.13 -32.17 -3.32
N SER A 47 -28.85 -33.47 -3.30
CA SER A 47 -29.26 -34.40 -2.26
C SER A 47 -28.23 -35.53 -2.26
N ASP A 48 -27.88 -36.00 -1.06
CA ASP A 48 -26.94 -37.10 -0.76
C ASP A 48 -25.56 -36.64 -0.24
N LEU A 49 -25.57 -36.03 0.96
CA LEU A 49 -24.43 -36.07 1.88
C LEU A 49 -24.59 -37.31 2.80
N PRO A 50 -23.56 -38.15 3.00
CA PRO A 50 -23.63 -39.27 3.93
C PRO A 50 -23.57 -38.78 5.39
N PRO A 51 -24.24 -39.47 6.34
CA PRO A 51 -24.29 -39.05 7.73
C PRO A 51 -22.96 -39.24 8.45
N ALA A 52 -22.70 -38.36 9.41
CA ALA A 52 -21.54 -38.36 10.30
C ALA A 52 -21.40 -39.70 11.04
N SER A 53 -20.34 -40.46 10.72
CA SER A 53 -19.95 -41.63 11.47
C SER A 53 -19.20 -41.23 12.75
N SER A 54 -19.84 -41.45 13.88
CA SER A 54 -19.24 -41.46 15.22
C SER A 54 -18.13 -42.51 15.29
N VAL A 55 -16.87 -42.08 15.37
CA VAL A 55 -15.76 -42.98 15.74
C VAL A 55 -15.73 -43.07 17.25
N ARG A 56 -16.24 -44.19 17.78
CA ARG A 56 -15.97 -44.64 19.15
C ARG A 56 -14.51 -45.05 19.24
N TRP A 57 -13.76 -44.37 20.11
CA TRP A 57 -12.47 -44.88 20.57
C TRP A 57 -12.72 -46.03 21.55
N SER A 58 -12.54 -47.26 21.10
CA SER A 58 -12.36 -48.43 21.96
C SER A 58 -10.95 -48.38 22.55
N GLY A 59 -10.86 -48.23 23.87
CA GLY A 59 -9.61 -48.24 24.61
C GLY A 59 -8.96 -49.62 24.60
N ASP A 60 -7.65 -49.64 24.37
CA ASP A 60 -6.79 -50.71 24.84
C ASP A 60 -5.70 -50.13 25.75
N ALA A 61 -5.48 -50.83 26.85
CA ALA A 61 -4.81 -50.39 28.04
C ALA A 61 -3.33 -50.79 28.01
N SER A 62 -2.47 -49.92 27.51
CA SER A 62 -1.03 -50.04 27.72
C SER A 62 -0.29 -48.72 27.52
N ASN A 63 -0.36 -47.83 28.51
CA ASN A 63 0.74 -46.92 28.88
C ASN A 63 0.39 -46.07 30.11
N ARG A 64 0.19 -46.71 31.26
CA ARG A 64 0.22 -46.03 32.56
C ARG A 64 1.67 -45.83 32.99
N ARG A 65 2.37 -44.87 32.39
CA ARG A 65 3.66 -44.39 32.91
C ARG A 65 4.05 -42.99 32.44
N TRP A 66 3.12 -42.04 32.35
CA TRP A 66 3.44 -40.61 32.18
C TRP A 66 2.43 -39.65 32.86
N LEU A 67 1.74 -40.09 33.92
CA LEU A 67 0.74 -39.28 34.66
C LEU A 67 1.21 -38.82 36.05
N ALA A 68 2.50 -38.55 36.24
CA ALA A 68 3.01 -37.97 37.49
C ALA A 68 4.12 -36.92 37.26
N ALA A 69 4.03 -36.14 36.18
CA ALA A 69 4.92 -35.00 35.92
C ALA A 69 4.20 -33.81 35.26
N SER A 70 2.90 -33.62 35.55
CA SER A 70 2.11 -32.51 34.98
C SER A 70 1.29 -31.75 36.03
N ALA A 71 1.86 -31.57 37.23
CA ALA A 71 1.31 -30.71 38.29
C ALA A 71 2.33 -29.67 38.77
N ALA A 72 3.12 -29.13 37.85
CA ALA A 72 3.94 -27.93 38.05
C ALA A 72 4.18 -27.22 36.71
N ALA A 73 3.15 -27.09 35.88
CA ALA A 73 3.20 -26.21 34.72
C ALA A 73 2.98 -24.78 35.22
N SER A 74 4.10 -24.08 35.40
CA SER A 74 4.22 -22.66 35.69
C SER A 74 3.12 -21.85 34.98
N THR A 75 2.17 -21.31 35.75
CA THR A 75 1.39 -20.13 35.38
C THR A 75 2.33 -18.93 35.32
N ARG A 76 3.24 -18.90 34.36
CA ARG A 76 3.78 -17.64 33.85
C ARG A 76 2.71 -17.08 32.93
N ALA A 77 1.73 -16.41 33.54
CA ALA A 77 1.07 -15.31 32.87
C ALA A 77 2.21 -14.42 32.35
N SER A 78 2.36 -14.35 31.03
CA SER A 78 3.21 -13.33 30.42
C SER A 78 2.66 -12.01 30.93
N GLN A 79 3.32 -11.42 31.93
CA GLN A 79 3.07 -10.05 32.33
C GLN A 79 3.40 -9.22 31.10
N ARG A 80 2.39 -8.94 30.27
CA ARG A 80 2.48 -7.87 29.29
C ARG A 80 2.89 -6.65 30.10
N ALA A 81 4.11 -6.16 29.88
CA ALA A 81 4.56 -4.92 30.48
C ALA A 81 3.46 -3.88 30.20
N ALA A 82 3.04 -3.16 31.24
CA ALA A 82 2.12 -2.05 31.05
C ALA A 82 2.75 -1.08 30.03
N PRO A 83 1.96 -0.51 29.10
CA PRO A 83 2.49 0.44 28.13
C PRO A 83 3.19 1.57 28.89
N LYS A 84 4.39 1.96 28.42
CA LYS A 84 5.13 3.05 29.05
C LYS A 84 4.31 4.34 28.97
N PRO A 85 4.32 5.16 30.03
CA PRO A 85 3.71 6.49 29.94
C PRO A 85 4.33 7.28 28.79
N VAL A 86 3.51 7.92 27.96
CA VAL A 86 3.94 8.58 26.71
C VAL A 86 5.06 9.59 26.96
N HIS A 87 5.02 10.30 28.08
CA HIS A 87 6.03 11.29 28.48
C HIS A 87 7.41 10.70 28.83
N THR A 88 7.54 9.38 28.95
CA THR A 88 8.82 8.69 29.20
C THR A 88 9.44 8.15 27.91
N LEU A 89 8.74 8.25 26.78
CA LEU A 89 9.27 7.87 25.49
C LEU A 89 10.22 8.96 24.99
N VAL A 90 11.36 8.53 24.46
CA VAL A 90 12.40 9.42 23.95
C VAL A 90 12.44 9.25 22.43
N SER A 91 12.21 10.35 21.71
CA SER A 91 12.36 10.38 20.26
C SER A 91 13.81 10.13 19.85
N PRO A 92 14.06 9.57 18.66
CA PRO A 92 15.40 9.46 18.11
C PRO A 92 16.12 10.83 18.09
N PRO A 93 17.44 10.90 18.35
CA PRO A 93 18.18 12.17 18.43
C PRO A 93 18.06 13.04 17.18
N ASP A 94 18.03 12.40 16.00
CA ASP A 94 17.93 13.08 14.70
C ASP A 94 16.47 13.22 14.21
N GLY A 95 15.49 12.92 15.06
CA GLY A 95 14.06 12.98 14.73
C GLY A 95 13.57 11.87 13.78
N VAL A 96 14.41 10.88 13.47
CA VAL A 96 14.13 9.76 12.56
C VAL A 96 14.72 8.46 13.12
N TRP A 97 14.06 7.32 12.86
CA TRP A 97 14.53 5.99 13.28
C TRP A 97 15.98 5.70 12.88
N ALA A 98 16.79 5.26 13.84
CA ALA A 98 18.22 5.01 13.64
C ALA A 98 18.53 3.91 12.59
N GLY A 99 17.60 2.96 12.41
CA GLY A 99 17.74 1.88 11.43
C GLY A 99 17.50 2.33 9.98
N LEU A 100 17.04 3.57 9.73
CA LEU A 100 16.73 4.02 8.38
C LEU A 100 17.97 4.01 7.45
N ARG A 101 19.15 4.33 7.99
CA ARG A 101 20.40 4.28 7.22
C ARG A 101 20.76 2.86 6.81
N GLU A 102 20.59 1.90 7.72
CA GLU A 102 20.83 0.48 7.45
C GLU A 102 19.81 -0.05 6.44
N TRP A 103 18.53 0.31 6.60
CA TRP A 103 17.49 0.00 5.62
C TRP A 103 17.91 0.53 4.25
N ARG A 104 18.16 1.84 4.08
CA ARG A 104 18.61 2.42 2.79
C ARG A 104 19.82 1.72 2.16
N GLY A 105 20.81 1.33 2.98
CA GLY A 105 22.03 0.68 2.52
C GLY A 105 21.92 -0.83 2.29
N ALA A 106 20.83 -1.48 2.73
CA ALA A 106 20.68 -2.91 2.58
C ALA A 106 20.48 -3.32 1.10
N PRO A 107 21.03 -4.47 0.69
CA PRO A 107 20.89 -4.98 -0.68
C PRO A 107 19.43 -5.29 -1.03
N LEU A 108 19.17 -5.56 -2.32
CA LEU A 108 17.86 -6.03 -2.77
C LEU A 108 17.40 -7.22 -1.93
N ASN A 109 16.24 -7.09 -1.31
CA ASN A 109 15.68 -8.14 -0.46
C ASN A 109 14.88 -9.12 -1.34
N ARG A 110 15.44 -10.31 -1.57
CA ARG A 110 14.86 -11.33 -2.44
C ARG A 110 13.96 -12.33 -1.72
N ARG A 111 13.61 -12.07 -0.45
CA ARG A 111 12.78 -12.97 0.37
C ARG A 111 11.31 -12.94 -0.06
N TRP A 112 11.02 -13.28 -1.31
CA TRP A 112 9.72 -13.11 -1.97
C TRP A 112 8.66 -14.13 -1.58
N VAL A 113 9.05 -15.25 -0.96
CA VAL A 113 8.14 -16.36 -0.63
C VAL A 113 8.21 -16.70 0.84
N TRP A 114 7.10 -17.24 1.36
CA TRP A 114 7.03 -17.68 2.74
C TRP A 114 7.35 -19.17 2.88
N GLY A 115 8.51 -19.45 3.47
CA GLY A 115 8.98 -20.81 3.74
C GLY A 115 8.25 -21.48 4.91
N LYS A 116 8.87 -22.51 5.50
CA LYS A 116 8.27 -23.25 6.63
C LYS A 116 8.09 -22.41 7.89
N ARG A 117 8.99 -21.45 8.13
CA ARG A 117 9.02 -20.65 9.36
C ARG A 117 9.10 -19.14 9.13
N ASP A 118 9.70 -18.72 8.02
CA ASP A 118 9.99 -17.32 7.74
C ASP A 118 10.04 -17.05 6.23
N ALA A 119 10.16 -15.79 5.87
CA ALA A 119 10.40 -15.36 4.50
C ALA A 119 11.76 -15.86 3.99
N GLN A 120 11.80 -16.35 2.76
CA GLN A 120 12.97 -16.92 2.11
C GLN A 120 13.00 -16.55 0.63
N GLU A 121 14.17 -16.70 -0.01
CA GLU A 121 14.28 -16.54 -1.46
C GLU A 121 13.49 -17.63 -2.20
N ALA A 122 12.98 -17.29 -3.37
CA ALA A 122 12.35 -18.27 -4.25
C ALA A 122 13.44 -19.15 -4.88
N ASP A 123 13.63 -20.36 -4.36
CA ASP A 123 14.55 -21.33 -4.95
C ASP A 123 14.00 -21.86 -6.29
N ALA A 124 14.75 -21.64 -7.37
CA ALA A 124 14.45 -22.18 -8.70
C ALA A 124 14.39 -23.73 -8.73
N SER A 125 14.91 -24.42 -7.70
CA SER A 125 14.99 -25.89 -7.60
C SER A 125 13.95 -26.57 -6.70
N ARG A 126 13.05 -25.81 -6.03
CA ARG A 126 11.75 -26.26 -5.45
C ARG A 126 11.74 -27.55 -4.58
N VAL A 127 12.79 -27.89 -3.83
CA VAL A 127 12.72 -29.07 -2.92
C VAL A 127 12.15 -28.74 -1.53
N ASP A 128 12.26 -27.50 -1.05
CA ASP A 128 11.94 -27.15 0.35
C ASP A 128 10.78 -26.15 0.55
N ASN A 129 9.95 -25.90 -0.47
CA ASN A 129 8.71 -25.15 -0.26
C ASN A 129 7.64 -26.06 0.37
N PRO A 130 7.15 -25.81 1.59
CA PRO A 130 6.05 -26.58 2.20
C PRO A 130 4.70 -26.38 1.49
N ALA A 131 4.61 -25.46 0.53
CA ALA A 131 3.51 -25.34 -0.44
C ALA A 131 4.04 -25.53 -1.88
N PRO A 132 4.53 -26.73 -2.26
CA PRO A 132 5.23 -26.95 -3.53
C PRO A 132 4.35 -26.79 -4.79
N ASN A 133 3.05 -26.54 -4.63
CA ASN A 133 2.06 -26.57 -5.70
C ASN A 133 1.46 -25.21 -6.08
N LEU A 134 1.84 -24.11 -5.42
CA LEU A 134 1.30 -22.78 -5.76
C LEU A 134 2.28 -22.00 -6.64
N PRO A 135 1.86 -21.52 -7.82
CA PRO A 135 2.64 -20.56 -8.59
C PRO A 135 2.92 -19.31 -7.76
N THR A 136 4.16 -18.81 -7.82
CA THR A 136 4.59 -17.55 -7.19
C THR A 136 5.01 -16.54 -8.26
N PRO A 137 4.08 -16.09 -9.13
CA PRO A 137 4.43 -15.25 -10.30
C PRO A 137 4.97 -13.86 -9.93
N TRP A 138 4.83 -13.42 -8.68
CA TRP A 138 5.45 -12.20 -8.17
C TRP A 138 6.95 -12.36 -7.85
N ALA A 139 7.44 -13.60 -7.69
CA ALA A 139 8.78 -13.91 -7.18
C ALA A 139 9.77 -14.17 -8.33
N THR A 140 10.05 -13.13 -9.12
CA THR A 140 10.93 -13.22 -10.30
C THR A 140 11.75 -11.94 -10.47
N ASP A 141 13.00 -12.08 -10.91
CA ASP A 141 13.82 -10.95 -11.38
C ASP A 141 13.41 -10.51 -12.80
N ASP A 142 12.84 -11.43 -13.57
CA ASP A 142 12.41 -11.17 -14.94
C ASP A 142 11.08 -10.42 -14.93
N ALA A 143 11.09 -9.21 -15.48
CA ALA A 143 9.87 -8.47 -15.71
C ALA A 143 9.02 -9.18 -16.79
N PRO A 144 7.70 -9.29 -16.62
CA PRO A 144 6.81 -9.88 -17.63
C PRO A 144 6.75 -9.06 -18.94
N THR A 145 7.30 -7.85 -18.95
CA THR A 145 7.45 -6.97 -20.12
C THR A 145 8.75 -6.16 -20.01
N THR A 146 9.18 -5.52 -21.10
CA THR A 146 10.32 -4.62 -21.09
C THR A 146 10.05 -3.39 -20.21
N LEU A 147 10.91 -3.16 -19.22
CA LEU A 147 10.78 -2.02 -18.32
C LEU A 147 11.20 -0.69 -18.97
N PRO A 148 10.46 0.41 -18.74
CA PRO A 148 10.79 1.76 -19.21
C PRO A 148 12.17 2.28 -18.78
N ALA A 149 12.65 3.34 -19.43
CA ALA A 149 14.01 3.85 -19.23
C ALA A 149 14.18 4.67 -17.94
N THR A 150 13.10 5.24 -17.41
CA THR A 150 13.12 6.10 -16.21
C THR A 150 12.26 5.55 -15.07
N LEU A 151 12.54 6.00 -13.85
CA LEU A 151 11.84 5.52 -12.66
C LEU A 151 10.36 5.91 -12.65
N ALA A 152 10.04 7.13 -13.07
CA ALA A 152 8.67 7.63 -13.18
C ALA A 152 7.86 6.88 -14.23
N GLU A 153 8.45 6.52 -15.37
CA GLU A 153 7.77 5.69 -16.38
C GLU A 153 7.56 4.26 -15.89
N CYS A 154 8.51 3.69 -15.14
CA CYS A 154 8.29 2.41 -14.46
C CYS A 154 7.13 2.49 -13.47
N ALA A 155 7.05 3.56 -12.68
CA ALA A 155 5.96 3.80 -11.76
C ALA A 155 4.60 3.88 -12.47
N ASP A 156 4.51 4.60 -13.60
CA ASP A 156 3.31 4.65 -14.44
C ASP A 156 2.91 3.27 -14.98
N LEU A 157 3.87 2.46 -15.45
CA LEU A 157 3.62 1.09 -15.88
C LEU A 157 3.03 0.23 -14.75
N VAL A 158 3.59 0.32 -13.53
CA VAL A 158 3.09 -0.43 -12.37
C VAL A 158 1.66 0.02 -12.00
N LEU A 159 1.41 1.33 -11.97
CA LEU A 159 0.09 1.89 -11.68
C LEU A 159 -0.96 1.47 -12.71
N ARG A 160 -0.57 1.25 -13.97
CA ARG A 160 -1.46 0.75 -15.04
C ARG A 160 -1.64 -0.77 -15.05
N THR A 161 -0.93 -1.50 -14.21
CA THR A 161 -1.03 -2.96 -14.12
C THR A 161 -2.11 -3.36 -13.12
N ALA A 162 -3.16 -4.05 -13.59
CA ALA A 162 -4.31 -4.42 -12.75
C ALA A 162 -4.07 -5.68 -11.90
N ASP A 163 -3.40 -6.70 -12.44
CA ASP A 163 -3.20 -7.98 -11.75
C ASP A 163 -2.24 -7.82 -10.55
N PRO A 164 -2.62 -8.20 -9.32
CA PRO A 164 -1.81 -7.98 -8.12
C PRO A 164 -0.43 -8.63 -8.18
N ALA A 165 -0.33 -9.86 -8.70
CA ALA A 165 0.93 -10.57 -8.73
C ALA A 165 1.88 -10.01 -9.81
N THR A 166 1.34 -9.65 -10.97
CA THR A 166 2.07 -8.97 -12.04
C THR A 166 2.54 -7.58 -11.59
N LYS A 167 1.70 -6.84 -10.85
CA LYS A 167 2.06 -5.54 -10.26
C LYS A 167 3.21 -5.67 -9.27
N ALA A 168 3.19 -6.69 -8.40
CA ALA A 168 4.29 -6.98 -7.48
C ALA A 168 5.59 -7.36 -8.23
N ALA A 169 5.52 -8.24 -9.24
CA ALA A 169 6.68 -8.61 -10.05
C ALA A 169 7.31 -7.39 -10.75
N LEU A 170 6.48 -6.53 -11.35
CA LEU A 170 6.95 -5.31 -12.02
C LEU A 170 7.57 -4.32 -11.05
N SER A 171 7.04 -4.21 -9.84
CA SER A 171 7.58 -3.36 -8.79
C SER A 171 8.98 -3.81 -8.38
N HIS A 172 9.17 -5.11 -8.13
CA HIS A 172 10.48 -5.69 -7.85
C HIS A 172 11.47 -5.42 -8.98
N ALA A 173 11.07 -5.73 -10.21
CA ALA A 173 11.94 -5.56 -11.37
C ALA A 173 12.28 -4.08 -11.62
N ALA A 174 11.33 -3.15 -11.41
CA ALA A 174 11.55 -1.72 -11.54
C ALA A 174 12.56 -1.19 -10.51
N TYR A 175 12.39 -1.54 -9.23
CA TYR A 175 13.33 -1.14 -8.19
C TYR A 175 14.71 -1.79 -8.38
N ALA A 176 14.75 -3.08 -8.71
CA ALA A 176 15.99 -3.78 -9.03
C ALA A 176 16.73 -3.13 -10.21
N LYS A 177 16.02 -2.76 -11.29
CA LYS A 177 16.60 -2.02 -12.42
C LYS A 177 17.18 -0.68 -11.99
N PHE A 178 16.46 0.06 -11.16
CA PHE A 178 16.92 1.34 -10.62
C PHE A 178 18.22 1.20 -9.82
N VAL A 179 18.26 0.28 -8.85
CA VAL A 179 19.46 0.00 -8.03
C VAL A 179 20.62 -0.49 -8.89
N ASN A 180 20.37 -1.43 -9.81
CA ASN A 180 21.39 -2.01 -10.68
C ASN A 180 21.93 -1.03 -11.72
N SER A 181 21.21 0.06 -12.00
CA SER A 181 21.71 1.15 -12.86
C SER A 181 22.88 1.91 -12.24
N ARG A 182 23.10 1.78 -10.93
CA ARG A 182 24.16 2.48 -10.18
C ARG A 182 24.15 3.99 -10.42
N GLY A 183 22.96 4.58 -10.42
CA GLY A 183 22.73 6.01 -10.63
C GLY A 183 22.57 6.44 -12.09
N ALA A 184 22.70 5.52 -13.06
CA ALA A 184 22.48 5.85 -14.48
C ALA A 184 20.99 6.04 -14.82
N MET A 185 20.09 5.40 -14.07
CA MET A 185 18.64 5.54 -14.28
C MET A 185 18.15 6.84 -13.63
N ARG A 186 17.76 7.79 -14.47
CA ARG A 186 17.13 9.06 -14.04
C ARG A 186 15.71 8.84 -13.51
N VAL A 187 15.24 9.75 -12.65
CA VAL A 187 13.84 9.76 -12.18
C VAL A 187 12.89 9.90 -13.36
N GLY A 188 13.15 10.85 -14.26
CA GLY A 188 12.29 11.10 -15.43
C GLY A 188 10.99 11.80 -15.08
N LEU A 189 10.04 11.80 -16.01
CA LEU A 189 8.70 12.38 -15.85
C LEU A 189 7.67 11.37 -16.34
N ALA A 190 6.51 11.34 -15.69
CA ALA A 190 5.39 10.54 -16.14
C ALA A 190 4.05 11.24 -15.84
N SER A 191 2.99 10.75 -16.48
CA SER A 191 1.62 11.18 -16.22
C SER A 191 0.82 9.99 -15.68
N PRO A 192 0.94 9.69 -14.37
CA PRO A 192 0.26 8.55 -13.78
C PRO A 192 -1.26 8.65 -13.96
N PRO A 193 -1.99 7.53 -14.01
CA PRO A 193 -3.44 7.56 -14.04
C PRO A 193 -3.99 8.22 -12.75
N ALA A 194 -5.21 8.77 -12.83
CA ALA A 194 -5.88 9.35 -11.67
C ALA A 194 -6.16 8.30 -10.57
N VAL A 195 -6.43 7.06 -11.00
CA VAL A 195 -6.65 5.88 -10.14
C VAL A 195 -5.81 4.73 -10.71
N PRO A 196 -5.13 3.91 -9.89
CA PRO A 196 -4.37 2.77 -10.36
C PRO A 196 -5.31 1.74 -10.96
N ALA A 197 -4.83 1.02 -11.96
CA ALA A 197 -5.55 -0.12 -12.49
C ALA A 197 -5.77 -1.15 -11.37
N ARG A 198 -7.01 -1.63 -11.27
CA ARG A 198 -7.45 -2.65 -10.32
C ARG A 198 -8.03 -3.86 -11.07
N PRO A 199 -7.95 -5.07 -10.50
CA PRO A 199 -8.71 -6.20 -11.01
C PRO A 199 -10.21 -5.98 -10.77
N ALA A 200 -11.06 -6.73 -11.48
CA ALA A 200 -12.52 -6.62 -11.33
C ALA A 200 -13.05 -7.00 -9.93
N ARG A 201 -12.22 -7.68 -9.12
CA ARG A 201 -12.50 -8.04 -7.72
C ARG A 201 -11.28 -7.65 -6.87
N PRO A 202 -11.44 -7.32 -5.57
CA PRO A 202 -12.66 -7.37 -4.78
C PRO A 202 -13.71 -6.32 -5.17
N GLU A 203 -14.96 -6.57 -4.81
CA GLU A 203 -15.97 -5.51 -4.79
C GLU A 203 -15.55 -4.45 -3.77
N LEU A 204 -15.47 -3.19 -4.21
CA LEU A 204 -15.16 -2.07 -3.33
C LEU A 204 -16.46 -1.51 -2.75
N VAL A 205 -16.60 -1.62 -1.44
CA VAL A 205 -17.77 -1.20 -0.66
C VAL A 205 -17.36 -0.18 0.39
N GLU A 206 -18.33 0.52 0.97
CA GLU A 206 -18.07 1.40 2.12
C GLU A 206 -17.46 0.60 3.30
N PRO A 207 -16.58 1.19 4.13
CA PRO A 207 -15.88 0.48 5.21
C PRO A 207 -16.79 -0.32 6.15
N LYS A 208 -17.99 0.20 6.44
CA LYS A 208 -18.99 -0.44 7.30
C LYS A 208 -19.63 -1.70 6.68
N LEU A 209 -19.52 -1.85 5.36
CA LEU A 209 -20.06 -2.97 4.59
C LEU A 209 -19.02 -4.07 4.35
N VAL A 210 -17.74 -3.81 4.64
CA VAL A 210 -16.72 -4.86 4.60
C VAL A 210 -17.04 -5.92 5.66
N PRO A 211 -17.16 -7.21 5.29
CA PRO A 211 -17.51 -8.25 6.23
C PRO A 211 -16.54 -8.32 7.41
N SER A 212 -17.07 -8.40 8.63
CA SER A 212 -16.23 -8.61 9.81
C SER A 212 -15.49 -9.94 9.70
N PRO A 213 -14.18 -10.01 10.02
CA PRO A 213 -13.46 -11.28 10.06
C PRO A 213 -14.09 -12.34 10.97
N LYS A 214 -14.93 -11.94 11.94
CA LYS A 214 -15.66 -12.88 12.81
C LYS A 214 -16.81 -13.59 12.11
N THR A 215 -17.40 -12.96 11.09
CA THR A 215 -18.62 -13.42 10.41
C THR A 215 -18.36 -13.78 8.95
N CYS A 216 -17.12 -13.67 8.46
CA CYS A 216 -16.75 -14.05 7.10
C CYS A 216 -16.86 -15.56 6.92
N GLU A 217 -17.60 -15.99 5.89
CA GLU A 217 -17.87 -17.40 5.58
C GLU A 217 -16.59 -18.16 5.17
N LEU A 218 -15.62 -17.48 4.57
CA LEU A 218 -14.32 -18.05 4.19
C LEU A 218 -13.38 -18.23 5.40
N GLY A 219 -13.82 -17.81 6.59
CA GLY A 219 -13.08 -17.95 7.84
C GLY A 219 -12.27 -16.72 8.22
N MET A 220 -12.01 -16.61 9.52
CA MET A 220 -11.40 -15.42 10.13
C MET A 220 -9.97 -15.15 9.64
N SER A 221 -9.13 -16.19 9.55
CA SER A 221 -7.76 -16.05 9.07
C SER A 221 -7.71 -15.59 7.62
N ALA A 222 -8.57 -16.16 6.76
CA ALA A 222 -8.67 -15.78 5.36
C ALA A 222 -9.09 -14.32 5.22
N ALA A 223 -10.12 -13.88 5.96
CA ALA A 223 -10.55 -12.48 5.97
C ALA A 223 -9.46 -11.53 6.44
N MET A 224 -8.70 -11.91 7.46
CA MET A 224 -7.59 -11.10 7.96
C MET A 224 -6.46 -10.96 6.94
N ILE A 225 -6.01 -12.07 6.37
CA ILE A 225 -4.92 -12.05 5.38
C ILE A 225 -5.38 -11.41 4.07
N HIS A 226 -6.64 -11.55 3.67
CA HIS A 226 -7.18 -10.83 2.51
C HIS A 226 -7.17 -9.32 2.74
N ASN A 227 -7.60 -8.86 3.92
CA ASN A 227 -7.52 -7.44 4.27
C ASN A 227 -6.07 -6.93 4.24
N VAL A 228 -5.12 -7.69 4.80
CA VAL A 228 -3.69 -7.34 4.72
C VAL A 228 -3.24 -7.28 3.25
N ALA A 229 -3.52 -8.30 2.44
CA ALA A 229 -3.21 -8.28 1.00
C ALA A 229 -3.79 -7.07 0.27
N HIS A 230 -5.00 -6.63 0.63
CA HIS A 230 -5.60 -5.44 0.06
C HIS A 230 -4.88 -4.15 0.50
N ILE A 231 -4.43 -4.08 1.75
CA ILE A 231 -3.58 -2.98 2.25
C ILE A 231 -2.25 -2.98 1.49
N GLU A 232 -1.54 -4.11 1.40
CA GLU A 232 -0.23 -4.19 0.72
C GLU A 232 -0.34 -3.81 -0.76
N LEU A 233 -1.40 -4.25 -1.45
CA LEU A 233 -1.63 -3.86 -2.84
C LEU A 233 -1.84 -2.34 -2.97
N ASN A 234 -2.56 -1.72 -2.04
CA ASN A 234 -2.68 -0.26 -2.02
C ASN A 234 -1.34 0.40 -1.69
N ALA A 235 -0.55 -0.13 -0.77
CA ALA A 235 0.74 0.42 -0.38
C ALA A 235 1.74 0.45 -1.56
N ILE A 236 1.77 -0.61 -2.39
CA ILE A 236 2.50 -0.60 -3.68
C ILE A 236 2.06 0.58 -4.55
N ASP A 237 0.75 0.76 -4.72
CA ASP A 237 0.21 1.84 -5.55
C ASP A 237 0.50 3.23 -4.96
N LEU A 238 0.37 3.39 -3.64
CA LEU A 238 0.62 4.65 -2.93
C LEU A 238 2.08 5.09 -3.06
N ALA A 239 3.01 4.15 -2.93
CA ALA A 239 4.43 4.39 -3.08
C ALA A 239 4.80 4.75 -4.52
N TRP A 240 4.34 3.98 -5.52
CA TRP A 240 4.58 4.31 -6.93
C TRP A 240 3.85 5.57 -7.41
N ASP A 241 2.66 5.86 -6.89
CA ASP A 241 1.96 7.12 -7.16
C ASP A 241 2.77 8.31 -6.65
N THR A 242 3.36 8.19 -5.45
CA THR A 242 4.24 9.22 -4.90
C THR A 242 5.46 9.44 -5.81
N VAL A 243 6.06 8.37 -6.33
CA VAL A 243 7.17 8.48 -7.29
C VAL A 243 6.75 9.16 -8.59
N ALA A 244 5.68 8.67 -9.24
CA ALA A 244 5.25 9.17 -10.54
C ALA A 244 4.72 10.61 -10.47
N ARG A 245 3.83 10.88 -9.52
CA ARG A 245 3.05 12.12 -9.43
C ARG A 245 3.91 13.33 -9.05
N PHE A 246 4.92 13.11 -8.21
CA PHE A 246 5.84 14.15 -7.77
C PHE A 246 7.17 14.14 -8.53
N SER A 247 7.31 13.31 -9.58
CA SER A 247 8.53 13.24 -10.41
C SER A 247 8.94 14.59 -11.02
N ARG A 248 7.99 15.49 -11.26
CA ARG A 248 8.26 16.87 -11.72
C ARG A 248 9.09 17.71 -10.74
N LEU A 249 9.13 17.33 -9.46
CA LEU A 249 9.92 18.00 -8.43
C LEU A 249 11.36 17.48 -8.38
N ALA A 250 11.71 16.47 -9.19
CA ALA A 250 13.06 15.91 -9.24
C ALA A 250 14.02 16.85 -9.97
N GLY A 251 15.04 17.36 -9.27
CA GLY A 251 16.20 18.01 -9.89
C GLY A 251 15.92 19.32 -10.65
N SER A 252 14.92 20.11 -10.23
CA SER A 252 14.72 21.45 -10.77
C SER A 252 15.73 22.44 -10.16
N ASP A 253 16.96 22.47 -10.67
CA ASP A 253 17.92 23.55 -10.38
C ASP A 253 17.54 24.86 -11.12
N ASP A 254 16.78 24.74 -12.21
CA ASP A 254 16.41 25.85 -13.10
C ASP A 254 15.17 26.63 -12.65
N ASP A 255 14.46 26.11 -11.63
CA ASP A 255 13.26 26.74 -11.08
C ASP A 255 13.44 26.95 -9.57
N ALA A 256 14.03 28.10 -9.22
CA ALA A 256 14.29 28.52 -7.84
C ALA A 256 13.02 28.68 -6.97
N SER A 257 11.85 28.48 -7.57
CA SER A 257 10.54 28.62 -6.96
C SER A 257 10.00 27.27 -6.42
N CYS A 258 10.51 26.14 -6.91
CA CYS A 258 10.10 24.81 -6.49
C CYS A 258 11.04 24.23 -5.42
N VAL A 259 10.51 23.55 -4.40
CA VAL A 259 11.34 22.75 -3.47
C VAL A 259 11.96 21.59 -4.25
N PRO A 260 13.29 21.57 -4.50
CA PRO A 260 13.90 20.47 -5.23
C PRO A 260 13.86 19.21 -4.36
N VAL A 261 13.22 18.17 -4.87
CA VAL A 261 13.15 16.87 -4.20
C VAL A 261 14.28 15.99 -4.76
N PRO A 262 15.21 15.54 -3.93
CA PRO A 262 16.39 14.82 -4.40
C PRO A 262 16.04 13.41 -4.89
N THR A 263 16.92 12.78 -5.67
CA THR A 263 16.68 11.43 -6.24
C THR A 263 16.43 10.38 -5.15
N GLU A 264 17.05 10.56 -3.99
CA GLU A 264 16.93 9.72 -2.80
C GLU A 264 15.48 9.62 -2.31
N PHE A 265 14.65 10.66 -2.49
CA PHE A 265 13.23 10.60 -2.17
C PHE A 265 12.53 9.55 -3.02
N PHE A 266 12.75 9.60 -4.33
CA PHE A 266 12.13 8.68 -5.27
C PHE A 266 12.67 7.26 -5.08
N ALA A 267 13.95 7.12 -4.75
CA ALA A 267 14.58 5.85 -4.41
C ALA A 267 13.95 5.22 -3.16
N ASP A 268 13.73 6.01 -2.10
CA ASP A 268 13.11 5.54 -0.87
C ASP A 268 11.68 5.04 -1.13
N PHE A 269 10.84 5.79 -1.85
CA PHE A 269 9.47 5.34 -2.15
C PHE A 269 9.42 4.17 -3.14
N ALA A 270 10.33 4.10 -4.12
CA ALA A 270 10.46 2.92 -4.98
C ALA A 270 10.87 1.67 -4.17
N ARG A 271 11.69 1.85 -3.13
CA ARG A 271 12.07 0.79 -2.21
C ARG A 271 10.93 0.37 -1.29
N VAL A 272 10.15 1.32 -0.76
CA VAL A 272 8.91 0.99 -0.03
C VAL A 272 8.02 0.12 -0.92
N ALA A 273 7.79 0.53 -2.18
CA ALA A 273 6.99 -0.27 -3.11
C ALA A 273 7.55 -1.69 -3.36
N ASP A 274 8.88 -1.86 -3.37
CA ASP A 274 9.54 -3.16 -3.41
C ASP A 274 9.26 -4.00 -2.16
N ASP A 275 9.32 -3.38 -0.97
CA ASP A 275 8.98 -4.03 0.30
C ASP A 275 7.51 -4.51 0.31
N GLU A 276 6.57 -3.64 -0.04
CA GLU A 276 5.14 -3.96 -0.09
C GLU A 276 4.79 -5.02 -1.14
N SER A 277 5.56 -5.10 -2.22
CA SER A 277 5.41 -6.14 -3.23
C SER A 277 5.72 -7.53 -2.67
N ARG A 278 6.67 -7.65 -1.73
CA ARG A 278 6.94 -8.91 -1.01
C ARG A 278 5.84 -9.21 -0.01
N HIS A 279 5.41 -8.19 0.74
CA HIS A 279 4.34 -8.31 1.73
C HIS A 279 3.07 -8.85 1.08
N LEU A 280 2.68 -8.26 -0.06
CA LEU A 280 1.59 -8.72 -0.90
C LEU A 280 1.83 -10.18 -1.35
N GLY A 281 3.02 -10.48 -1.86
CA GLY A 281 3.41 -11.82 -2.29
C GLY A 281 3.20 -12.88 -1.19
N TRP A 282 3.64 -12.62 0.04
CA TRP A 282 3.42 -13.54 1.17
C TRP A 282 1.94 -13.72 1.49
N CYS A 283 1.14 -12.65 1.40
CA CYS A 283 -0.29 -12.72 1.63
C CYS A 283 -1.02 -13.51 0.53
N LEU A 284 -0.68 -13.28 -0.76
CA LEU A 284 -1.22 -14.02 -1.89
C LEU A 284 -0.91 -15.51 -1.79
N GLN A 285 0.33 -15.85 -1.45
CA GLN A 285 0.72 -17.24 -1.17
C GLN A 285 -0.17 -17.84 -0.07
N ARG A 286 -0.33 -17.12 1.05
CA ARG A 286 -1.08 -17.62 2.19
C ARG A 286 -2.56 -17.79 1.90
N LEU A 287 -3.17 -16.88 1.14
CA LEU A 287 -4.55 -17.03 0.66
C LEU A 287 -4.71 -18.30 -0.19
N GLY A 288 -3.80 -18.52 -1.14
CA GLY A 288 -3.80 -19.72 -1.98
C GLY A 288 -3.70 -21.01 -1.19
N GLU A 289 -2.88 -21.05 -0.13
CA GLU A 289 -2.78 -22.20 0.78
C GLU A 289 -4.06 -22.48 1.58
N MET A 290 -4.90 -21.45 1.79
CA MET A 290 -6.22 -21.57 2.41
C MET A 290 -7.33 -21.87 1.39
N GLY A 291 -7.01 -21.96 0.09
CA GLY A 291 -7.98 -22.14 -0.98
C GLY A 291 -8.83 -20.89 -1.24
N VAL A 292 -8.34 -19.72 -0.86
CA VAL A 292 -9.01 -18.41 -1.04
C VAL A 292 -8.23 -17.60 -2.06
N THR A 293 -8.93 -16.87 -2.91
CA THR A 293 -8.32 -15.98 -3.90
C THR A 293 -8.43 -14.53 -3.44
N TYR A 294 -7.41 -13.72 -3.75
CA TYR A 294 -7.55 -12.28 -3.63
C TYR A 294 -8.76 -11.80 -4.45
N GLY A 295 -9.62 -10.99 -3.84
CA GLY A 295 -10.89 -10.57 -4.43
C GLY A 295 -12.12 -11.38 -4.00
N ASP A 296 -11.95 -12.49 -3.25
CA ASP A 296 -13.08 -13.28 -2.76
C ASP A 296 -13.90 -12.60 -1.66
N ILE A 297 -13.31 -11.62 -0.98
CA ILE A 297 -13.94 -10.86 0.11
C ILE A 297 -14.02 -9.38 -0.33
N PRO A 298 -15.17 -8.69 -0.13
CA PRO A 298 -15.26 -7.25 -0.38
C PRO A 298 -14.23 -6.44 0.41
N ALA A 299 -13.78 -5.32 -0.15
CA ALA A 299 -12.81 -4.42 0.47
C ALA A 299 -13.28 -2.96 0.38
N HIS A 300 -12.51 -2.01 0.90
CA HIS A 300 -12.83 -0.58 0.87
C HIS A 300 -11.68 0.24 0.27
N ASN A 301 -11.95 1.44 -0.26
CA ASN A 301 -10.95 2.25 -0.97
C ASN A 301 -10.34 3.40 -0.14
N VAL A 302 -10.56 3.42 1.18
CA VAL A 302 -10.16 4.53 2.08
C VAL A 302 -8.69 4.95 1.96
N LEU A 303 -7.78 3.99 1.74
CA LEU A 303 -6.36 4.31 1.58
C LEU A 303 -6.12 5.20 0.36
N TRP A 304 -6.70 4.82 -0.78
CA TRP A 304 -6.58 5.56 -2.03
C TRP A 304 -7.32 6.91 -2.00
N GLU A 305 -8.47 7.00 -1.31
CA GLU A 305 -9.16 8.28 -1.10
C GLU A 305 -8.25 9.33 -0.44
N GLY A 306 -7.39 8.92 0.50
CA GLY A 306 -6.38 9.80 1.09
C GLY A 306 -5.30 10.25 0.11
N ALA A 307 -4.89 9.38 -0.83
CA ALA A 307 -3.96 9.75 -1.90
C ALA A 307 -4.60 10.71 -2.91
N GLU A 308 -5.86 10.49 -3.30
CA GLU A 308 -6.60 11.39 -4.18
C GLU A 308 -6.75 12.77 -3.55
N ALA A 309 -7.15 12.84 -2.28
CA ALA A 309 -7.32 14.10 -1.55
C ALA A 309 -6.02 14.91 -1.40
N THR A 310 -4.85 14.28 -1.62
CA THR A 310 -3.53 14.88 -1.49
C THR A 310 -2.73 14.91 -2.79
N ALA A 311 -3.33 14.53 -3.92
CA ALA A 311 -2.65 14.38 -5.20
C ALA A 311 -1.95 15.67 -5.69
N GLY A 312 -2.44 16.83 -5.28
CA GLY A 312 -1.88 18.14 -5.65
C GLY A 312 -0.82 18.70 -4.70
N SER A 313 -0.49 18.03 -3.58
CA SER A 313 0.37 18.60 -2.55
C SER A 313 1.28 17.54 -1.91
N LEU A 314 2.60 17.67 -2.11
CA LEU A 314 3.59 16.75 -1.56
C LEU A 314 3.59 16.72 -0.02
N PRO A 315 3.57 17.85 0.72
CA PRO A 315 3.49 17.82 2.18
C PRO A 315 2.19 17.17 2.66
N ALA A 316 1.07 17.44 2.01
CA ALA A 316 -0.19 16.77 2.34
C ALA A 316 -0.10 15.27 2.08
N ARG A 317 0.50 14.85 0.96
CA ARG A 317 0.74 13.44 0.63
C ARG A 317 1.55 12.76 1.71
N LEU A 318 2.68 13.37 2.11
CA LEU A 318 3.58 12.83 3.13
C LEU A 318 2.90 12.75 4.51
N ALA A 319 2.12 13.76 4.90
CA ALA A 319 1.39 13.74 6.15
C ALA A 319 0.32 12.64 6.20
N VAL A 320 -0.51 12.53 5.14
CA VAL A 320 -1.64 11.60 5.11
C VAL A 320 -1.18 10.16 4.88
N VAL A 321 -0.31 9.92 3.91
CA VAL A 321 0.00 8.55 3.49
C VAL A 321 1.11 7.96 4.37
N PRO A 322 2.40 8.29 4.20
CA PRO A 322 3.46 7.60 4.93
C PRO A 322 3.57 7.97 6.42
N CYS A 323 3.11 9.15 6.85
CA CYS A 323 3.12 9.49 8.29
C CYS A 323 1.88 8.99 9.05
N MET A 324 0.68 9.01 8.44
CA MET A 324 -0.57 8.66 9.13
C MET A 324 -1.10 7.27 8.76
N GLN A 325 -1.24 6.95 7.46
CA GLN A 325 -1.78 5.66 7.03
C GLN A 325 -0.80 4.52 7.35
N GLU A 326 0.49 4.65 7.01
CA GLU A 326 1.48 3.58 7.29
C GLU A 326 1.69 3.38 8.80
N ALA A 327 1.59 4.44 9.61
CA ALA A 327 1.63 4.33 11.07
C ALA A 327 0.49 3.48 11.66
N ARG A 328 -0.59 3.22 10.89
CA ARG A 328 -1.62 2.25 11.29
C ARG A 328 -1.14 0.81 11.26
N GLY A 329 -0.17 0.49 10.40
CA GLY A 329 0.51 -0.80 10.40
C GLY A 329 1.16 -1.09 11.75
N LEU A 330 1.85 -0.09 12.33
CA LEU A 330 2.48 -0.18 13.66
C LEU A 330 1.46 -0.40 14.80
N ASP A 331 0.25 0.15 14.67
CA ASP A 331 -0.82 0.03 15.67
C ASP A 331 -1.56 -1.33 15.58
N ALA A 332 -1.79 -1.80 14.35
CA ALA A 332 -2.65 -2.95 14.07
C ALA A 332 -1.88 -4.27 13.99
N GLY A 333 -0.67 -4.26 13.42
CA GLY A 333 0.15 -5.45 13.15
C GLY A 333 0.33 -6.36 14.37
N PRO A 334 0.83 -5.87 15.51
CA PRO A 334 1.04 -6.70 16.71
C PRO A 334 -0.27 -7.30 17.24
N ARG A 335 -1.39 -6.57 17.17
CA ARG A 335 -2.70 -7.06 17.61
C ARG A 335 -3.24 -8.13 16.66
N LEU A 336 -3.06 -7.93 15.36
CA LEU A 336 -3.48 -8.89 14.34
C LEU A 336 -2.69 -10.19 14.46
N CYS A 337 -1.37 -10.11 14.64
CA CYS A 337 -0.49 -11.24 14.90
C CYS A 337 -0.96 -12.04 16.13
N ALA A 338 -1.15 -11.38 17.28
CA ALA A 338 -1.61 -12.04 18.50
C ALA A 338 -3.00 -12.70 18.32
N LYS A 339 -3.89 -12.09 17.53
CA LYS A 339 -5.21 -12.64 17.23
C LYS A 339 -5.14 -13.90 16.37
N LEU A 340 -4.25 -13.94 15.37
CA LEU A 340 -4.01 -15.12 14.54
C LEU A 340 -3.36 -16.25 15.35
N GLN A 341 -2.36 -15.94 16.18
CA GLN A 341 -1.73 -16.92 17.10
C GLN A 341 -2.73 -17.52 18.07
N GLY A 342 -3.58 -16.70 18.69
CA GLY A 342 -4.62 -17.16 19.62
C GLY A 342 -5.66 -18.09 18.97
N ARG A 343 -5.70 -18.17 17.63
CA ARG A 343 -6.54 -19.09 16.86
C ARG A 343 -5.76 -20.32 16.35
N GLY A 344 -4.48 -20.43 16.66
CA GLY A 344 -3.61 -21.50 16.19
C GLY A 344 -3.05 -21.30 14.78
N ASP A 345 -3.34 -20.17 14.12
CA ASP A 345 -2.81 -19.87 12.78
C ASP A 345 -1.44 -19.18 12.85
N ASN A 346 -0.45 -19.95 13.32
CA ASN A 346 0.92 -19.47 13.50
C ASN A 346 1.60 -19.08 12.18
N ARG A 347 1.14 -19.62 11.04
CA ARG A 347 1.69 -19.31 9.72
C ARG A 347 1.29 -17.89 9.29
N SER A 348 -0.01 -17.59 9.31
CA SER A 348 -0.51 -16.23 9.03
C SER A 348 0.05 -15.22 10.04
N ALA A 349 0.16 -15.59 11.31
CA ALA A 349 0.78 -14.73 12.32
C ALA A 349 2.26 -14.45 12.04
N GLY A 350 3.01 -15.44 11.54
CA GLY A 350 4.40 -15.26 11.12
C GLY A 350 4.54 -14.20 10.03
N ILE A 351 3.69 -14.27 9.00
CA ILE A 351 3.64 -13.31 7.90
C ILE A 351 3.34 -11.91 8.42
N VAL A 352 2.24 -11.74 9.16
CA VAL A 352 1.84 -10.43 9.71
C VAL A 352 2.90 -9.85 10.64
N ARG A 353 3.57 -10.71 11.43
CA ARG A 353 4.68 -10.26 12.29
C ARG A 353 5.84 -9.72 11.45
N ARG A 354 6.23 -10.41 10.37
CA ARG A 354 7.32 -9.97 9.51
C ARG A 354 6.99 -8.65 8.81
N ILE A 355 5.78 -8.52 8.25
CA ILE A 355 5.29 -7.26 7.67
C ILE A 355 5.40 -6.14 8.71
N SER A 356 4.81 -6.35 9.90
CA SER A 356 4.85 -5.37 10.99
C SER A 356 6.26 -5.01 11.50
N GLU A 357 7.26 -5.87 11.32
CA GLU A 357 8.66 -5.60 11.64
C GLU A 357 9.30 -4.70 10.55
N GLU A 358 8.94 -4.89 9.27
CA GLU A 358 9.44 -4.12 8.13
C GLU A 358 8.77 -2.72 8.04
N GLU A 359 7.51 -2.56 8.49
CA GLU A 359 6.75 -1.29 8.50
C GLU A 359 7.43 -0.10 9.22
N MET A 360 8.31 -0.38 10.19
CA MET A 360 9.04 0.69 10.90
C MET A 360 9.82 1.58 9.94
N ALA A 361 10.43 0.97 8.91
CA ALA A 361 11.21 1.71 7.93
C ALA A 361 10.32 2.61 7.06
N HIS A 362 9.12 2.16 6.69
CA HIS A 362 8.21 2.90 5.81
C HIS A 362 7.70 4.18 6.49
N VAL A 363 7.30 4.08 7.77
CA VAL A 363 6.92 5.24 8.57
C VAL A 363 8.11 6.18 8.77
N ALA A 364 9.30 5.64 9.04
CA ALA A 364 10.52 6.45 9.20
C ALA A 364 10.91 7.19 7.91
N VAL A 365 10.74 6.58 6.73
CA VAL A 365 10.88 7.23 5.41
C VAL A 365 9.92 8.41 5.31
N GLY A 366 8.64 8.18 5.65
CA GLY A 366 7.62 9.24 5.67
C GLY A 366 8.01 10.42 6.54
N VAL A 367 8.35 10.15 7.80
CA VAL A 367 8.76 11.18 8.78
C VAL A 367 10.00 11.93 8.29
N ALA A 368 11.01 11.23 7.76
CA ALA A 368 12.24 11.85 7.27
C ALA A 368 11.95 12.86 6.15
N TRP A 369 11.18 12.45 5.14
CA TRP A 369 10.83 13.32 4.02
C TRP A 369 9.86 14.43 4.41
N PHE A 370 8.93 14.15 5.32
CA PHE A 370 8.01 15.18 5.80
C PHE A 370 8.76 16.28 6.57
N ARG A 371 9.71 15.92 7.45
CA ARG A 371 10.61 16.87 8.13
C ARG A 371 11.46 17.65 7.13
N HIS A 372 12.04 16.96 6.14
CA HIS A 372 12.83 17.61 5.09
C HIS A 372 12.01 18.68 4.35
N VAL A 373 10.80 18.33 3.91
CA VAL A 373 9.89 19.25 3.22
C VAL A 373 9.46 20.40 4.13
N CYS A 374 9.14 20.16 5.40
CA CYS A 374 8.83 21.23 6.36
C CYS A 374 10.02 22.19 6.57
N GLY A 375 11.24 21.64 6.61
CA GLY A 375 12.47 22.42 6.67
C GLY A 375 12.67 23.29 5.43
N ALA A 376 12.45 22.74 4.24
CA ALA A 376 12.54 23.46 2.98
C ALA A 376 11.47 24.55 2.84
N LEU A 377 10.28 24.34 3.42
CA LEU A 377 9.17 25.31 3.44
C LEU A 377 9.32 26.35 4.57
N GLY A 378 10.53 26.90 4.74
CA GLY A 378 10.78 27.98 5.71
C GLY A 378 10.86 27.54 7.17
N GLY A 379 11.12 26.26 7.42
CA GLY A 379 11.32 25.74 8.78
C GLY A 379 10.04 25.66 9.61
N VAL A 380 8.90 25.34 8.98
CA VAL A 380 7.65 25.11 9.72
C VAL A 380 7.80 23.91 10.64
N ASP A 381 7.22 24.00 11.84
CA ASP A 381 7.17 22.87 12.76
C ASP A 381 6.44 21.68 12.11
N PRO A 382 7.08 20.49 12.02
CA PRO A 382 6.45 19.31 11.44
C PRO A 382 5.17 18.88 12.17
N GLY A 383 5.09 19.00 13.49
CA GLY A 383 3.89 18.66 14.25
C GLY A 383 2.70 19.54 13.86
N ASP A 384 2.91 20.85 13.78
CA ASP A 384 1.90 21.82 13.32
C ASP A 384 1.47 21.56 11.88
N ALA A 385 2.43 21.38 10.97
CA ALA A 385 2.15 21.08 9.56
C ALA A 385 1.35 19.77 9.41
N PHE A 386 1.74 18.72 10.14
CA PHE A 386 1.06 17.43 10.12
C PHE A 386 -0.38 17.59 10.59
N ARG A 387 -0.62 18.18 11.77
CA ARG A 387 -1.97 18.39 12.32
C ARG A 387 -2.83 19.22 11.37
N ALA A 388 -2.27 20.22 10.72
CA ALA A 388 -2.99 21.04 9.75
C ALA A 388 -3.39 20.23 8.51
N HIS A 389 -2.47 19.48 7.91
CA HIS A 389 -2.79 18.63 6.75
C HIS A 389 -3.79 17.53 7.10
N ILE A 390 -3.66 16.87 8.25
CA ILE A 390 -4.63 15.88 8.70
C ILE A 390 -6.01 16.51 8.92
N GLY A 391 -6.09 17.68 9.58
CA GLY A 391 -7.36 18.37 9.79
C GLY A 391 -8.07 18.77 8.49
N VAL A 392 -7.33 19.04 7.41
CA VAL A 392 -7.89 19.40 6.11
C VAL A 392 -8.25 18.18 5.27
N HIS A 393 -7.35 17.20 5.18
CA HIS A 393 -7.45 16.11 4.21
C HIS A 393 -7.97 14.80 4.82
N ALA A 394 -7.89 14.63 6.14
CA ALA A 394 -8.22 13.38 6.81
C ALA A 394 -8.68 13.59 8.29
N PRO A 395 -9.70 14.44 8.55
CA PRO A 395 -10.06 14.88 9.91
C PRO A 395 -10.48 13.73 10.84
N ASP A 396 -11.01 12.65 10.26
CA ASP A 396 -11.45 11.45 10.97
C ASP A 396 -10.34 10.42 11.23
N ALA A 397 -9.15 10.66 10.70
CA ALA A 397 -8.12 9.64 10.59
C ALA A 397 -7.23 9.49 11.82
N LEU A 398 -7.34 10.37 12.83
CA LEU A 398 -6.60 10.26 14.10
C LEU A 398 -7.51 9.76 15.22
N ARG A 399 -7.82 8.47 15.15
CA ARG A 399 -8.50 7.69 16.19
C ARG A 399 -7.69 6.43 16.45
N GLY A 400 -7.08 6.25 17.60
CA GLY A 400 -6.34 5.02 17.87
C GLY A 400 -7.26 3.88 18.32
N PRO A 401 -6.76 2.94 19.14
CA PRO A 401 -5.54 3.04 19.95
C PRO A 401 -4.24 3.09 19.14
N PHE A 402 -3.27 3.90 19.58
CA PHE A 402 -1.96 4.05 18.99
C PHE A 402 -0.88 3.20 19.68
N ASN A 403 0.08 2.73 18.89
CA ASN A 403 1.32 2.14 19.39
C ASN A 403 2.38 3.24 19.56
N HIS A 404 2.28 3.98 20.67
CA HIS A 404 3.17 5.12 20.95
C HIS A 404 4.66 4.75 20.90
N GLU A 405 5.04 3.58 21.44
CA GLU A 405 6.44 3.15 21.44
C GLU A 405 6.99 3.01 20.03
N GLN A 406 6.23 2.38 19.12
CA GLN A 406 6.67 2.23 17.73
C GLN A 406 6.59 3.52 16.93
N ARG A 407 5.53 4.32 17.11
CA ARG A 407 5.41 5.63 16.44
C ARG A 407 6.55 6.57 16.82
N VAL A 408 6.87 6.68 18.12
CA VAL A 408 8.01 7.47 18.61
C VAL A 408 9.33 6.92 18.08
N ALA A 409 9.51 5.60 18.08
CA ALA A 409 10.71 4.98 17.50
C ALA A 409 10.89 5.29 16.01
N ALA A 410 9.79 5.42 15.25
CA ALA A 410 9.80 5.84 13.84
C ALA A 410 10.16 7.33 13.65
N GLY A 411 10.10 8.13 14.72
CA GLY A 411 10.29 9.59 14.70
C GLY A 411 8.98 10.39 14.69
N LEU A 412 7.83 9.72 14.77
CA LEU A 412 6.51 10.35 14.87
C LEU A 412 6.21 10.68 16.34
N GLU A 413 6.37 11.96 16.69
CA GLU A 413 6.21 12.43 18.07
C GLU A 413 4.74 12.40 18.51
N PRO A 414 4.45 12.15 19.80
CA PRO A 414 3.06 12.01 20.25
C PRO A 414 2.21 13.25 20.02
N ASP A 415 2.77 14.44 20.11
CA ASP A 415 2.04 15.70 19.90
C ASP A 415 1.50 15.84 18.47
N TRP A 416 2.06 15.13 17.48
CA TRP A 416 1.54 15.12 16.10
C TRP A 416 0.14 14.49 16.04
N TYR A 417 -0.11 13.44 16.82
CA TYR A 417 -1.31 12.59 16.68
C TYR A 417 -2.14 12.40 17.96
N SER A 418 -1.67 12.93 19.09
CA SER A 418 -2.22 12.67 20.42
C SER A 418 -2.26 13.95 21.23
N VAL A 419 -3.23 14.83 20.94
CA VAL A 419 -3.38 16.15 21.58
C VAL A 419 -4.36 16.12 22.76
N GLY A 420 -3.90 16.54 23.94
CA GLY A 420 -4.73 16.76 25.14
C GLY A 420 -4.19 16.10 26.43
N PRO A 421 -4.52 16.62 27.62
CA PRO A 421 -4.00 16.10 28.90
C PRO A 421 -4.44 14.66 29.22
N GLU A 422 -5.63 14.24 28.79
CA GLU A 422 -6.15 12.87 28.89
C GLU A 422 -5.37 11.83 28.07
N HIS A 423 -4.66 12.30 27.04
CA HIS A 423 -3.92 11.46 26.09
C HIS A 423 -2.51 11.04 26.56
N ARG A 424 -2.00 11.65 27.64
CA ARG A 424 -0.63 11.42 28.16
C ARG A 424 -0.35 10.02 28.72
N MET A 425 -1.41 9.23 28.94
CA MET A 425 -1.34 7.86 29.50
C MET A 425 -1.74 6.79 28.47
N GLY A 426 -1.80 7.11 27.18
CA GLY A 426 -2.24 6.18 26.13
C GLY A 426 -3.73 5.85 26.17
N ARG A 427 -4.55 6.75 26.75
CA ARG A 427 -6.03 6.72 26.67
C ARG A 427 -6.48 7.79 25.70
N GLU A 428 -7.33 7.45 24.75
CA GLU A 428 -7.69 8.36 23.67
C GLU A 428 -9.18 8.73 23.67
N GLY A 429 -9.46 9.96 23.22
CA GLY A 429 -10.80 10.51 23.00
C GLY A 429 -10.92 11.15 21.61
N GLU A 430 -12.11 11.66 21.29
CA GLU A 430 -12.35 12.38 20.03
C GLU A 430 -11.59 13.72 20.04
N THR A 431 -10.69 13.90 19.08
CA THR A 431 -9.99 15.16 18.87
C THR A 431 -10.60 15.91 17.68
N GLN A 432 -10.96 17.19 17.87
CA GLN A 432 -11.27 18.07 16.74
C GLN A 432 -9.98 18.64 16.14
N LEU A 433 -9.71 18.30 14.88
CA LEU A 433 -8.65 18.87 14.05
C LEU A 433 -9.29 19.63 12.87
N GLY A 434 -8.64 20.68 12.37
CA GLY A 434 -9.04 21.33 11.10
C GLY A 434 -9.77 22.68 11.19
N GLY A 435 -9.42 23.55 12.15
CA GLY A 435 -9.93 24.93 12.24
C GLY A 435 -9.46 25.87 11.11
N THR A 436 -9.91 27.13 11.14
CA THR A 436 -9.52 28.17 10.17
C THR A 436 -8.00 28.35 10.06
N ASP A 437 -7.29 28.21 11.18
CA ASP A 437 -5.85 28.37 11.26
C ASP A 437 -5.10 27.22 10.55
N ALA A 438 -5.65 26.00 10.59
CA ALA A 438 -5.12 24.84 9.87
C ALA A 438 -5.25 25.04 8.35
N ARG A 439 -6.41 25.50 7.87
CA ARG A 439 -6.61 25.82 6.45
C ARG A 439 -5.70 26.94 5.98
N ALA A 440 -5.50 27.96 6.82
CA ALA A 440 -4.57 29.04 6.52
C ALA A 440 -3.13 28.53 6.45
N LEU A 441 -2.70 27.64 7.35
CA LEU A 441 -1.37 27.03 7.29
C LEU A 441 -1.20 26.17 6.04
N VAL A 442 -2.15 25.30 5.72
CA VAL A 442 -2.14 24.48 4.49
C VAL A 442 -2.09 25.38 3.24
N GLY A 443 -2.88 26.46 3.21
CA GLY A 443 -2.87 27.44 2.12
C GLY A 443 -1.50 28.11 1.95
N ARG A 444 -0.84 28.50 3.04
CA ARG A 444 0.52 29.05 2.99
C ARG A 444 1.53 28.02 2.49
N LEU A 445 1.50 26.79 3.01
CA LEU A 445 2.39 25.71 2.57
C LEU A 445 2.19 25.37 1.08
N ALA A 446 0.95 25.41 0.61
CA ALA A 446 0.64 25.22 -0.81
C ALA A 446 1.17 26.37 -1.68
N GLN A 447 1.04 27.62 -1.24
CA GLN A 447 1.60 28.78 -1.96
C GLN A 447 3.13 28.72 -2.02
N MET A 448 3.79 28.26 -0.96
CA MET A 448 5.24 28.06 -0.93
C MET A 448 5.72 26.93 -1.86
N LEU A 449 4.82 26.08 -2.35
CA LEU A 449 5.09 25.08 -3.38
C LEU A 449 4.61 25.49 -4.79
N ALA A 450 3.79 26.55 -4.89
CA ALA A 450 3.10 26.95 -6.12
C ALA A 450 3.63 28.25 -6.74
N LEU A 451 4.34 29.08 -5.98
CA LEU A 451 5.19 30.12 -6.55
C LEU A 451 6.37 29.39 -7.19
N GLU A 452 6.56 29.31 -8.51
CA GLU A 452 5.96 29.98 -9.66
C GLU A 452 6.02 29.06 -10.88
N GLY A 453 4.86 28.55 -11.35
CA GLY A 453 4.85 27.81 -12.61
C GLY A 453 3.50 27.24 -13.07
N VAL A 454 2.36 27.76 -12.65
CA VAL A 454 1.08 27.59 -13.38
C VAL A 454 0.19 28.81 -13.08
N ASP A 455 -0.05 29.64 -14.10
CA ASP A 455 -1.09 30.67 -14.06
C ASP A 455 -2.45 30.00 -13.79
N ALA A 456 -3.06 30.37 -12.67
CA ALA A 456 -4.41 29.96 -12.31
C ALA A 456 -5.46 30.91 -12.93
N GLU A 457 -5.29 31.39 -14.17
CA GLU A 457 -6.30 32.15 -14.90
C GLU A 457 -6.13 32.01 -16.42
N GLU A 458 -6.59 30.91 -17.03
CA GLU A 458 -7.05 30.93 -18.43
C GLU A 458 -7.92 29.71 -18.79
N GLU A 459 -9.09 29.57 -18.16
CA GLU A 459 -10.24 28.91 -18.78
C GLU A 459 -11.54 29.61 -18.34
N ILE A 460 -11.75 30.81 -18.88
CA ILE A 460 -13.09 31.31 -19.20
C ILE A 460 -13.00 31.96 -20.58
N PHE A 461 -13.25 31.16 -21.63
CA PHE A 461 -14.23 31.45 -22.70
C PHE A 461 -14.31 30.32 -23.73
#